data_AF-A0ABC9E2R8-F1
#
_entry.id   AF-A0ABC9E2R8-F1
#
_cell.length_a   1.000
_cell.length_b   1.000
_cell.length_c   1.000
_cell.angle_alpha   90.00
_cell.angle_beta   90.00
_cell.angle_gamma   90.00
#
_symmetry.space_group_name_H-M   'P 1'
#
loop_
_entity.id
_entity.type
_entity.pdbx_description
1 polymer ?
#
loop_
_entity_poly.entity_id
_entity_poly.type
_entity_poly.pdbx_seq_one_letter_code
_entity_poly.pdbx_strand_id
1 'polypeptide(L)'
;MAAGQPPLAGAGDRGSYSSSSSSSHHQHHHPPPPPPPKILLAKPPLPHASSSGADDDGGGTGGAGARARQAPQQGSLSLVSDSWEVHTDKILPYLTENNDFMVIGVIGPPGVGKSTIMNELYGYDASSPGMLPPFPTQTEEIKLMGKHCTTGIDIRISNERVILLDTQPVYSPSVLIDMMRPDGSSTIPVLNGDPLSADLAHELMGIQLGVFLASVCNILLVVSEGMNDLSMWELMLTVDLLKHNIPDPSLLTSSASQDKENKNDDQSGSEDYISDLCFVHARLREQDFSASRLTLLKKALEKHFNSSCFRIGSSSAPGQVSDSSVSSSAKVEDLASSRQDIFLLPLRGHDNSTKFEYGTHSCMLGMLRDQILSWPARSFSKNLSERDWLRSSAKIWDMVKKSPVIADYCKALQSSGLFRK
;
A
#
# COMPACT_ATOMS: atom_id res chain seq x y z
N MET A 1 -25.68 67.78 -7.86
CA MET A 1 -26.49 67.84 -6.63
C MET A 1 -25.93 66.79 -5.67
N ALA A 2 -25.47 67.04 -4.44
CA ALA A 2 -25.27 68.24 -3.64
C ALA A 2 -24.20 67.89 -2.55
N ALA A 3 -23.35 68.89 -2.22
CA ALA A 3 -22.63 69.21 -0.96
C ALA A 3 -21.99 68.10 -0.08
N GLY A 4 -20.85 68.26 0.61
CA GLY A 4 -19.98 69.41 0.93
C GLY A 4 -18.82 68.97 1.85
N GLN A 5 -17.73 69.77 1.89
CA GLN A 5 -16.44 69.62 2.63
C GLN A 5 -16.51 70.09 4.13
N PRO A 6 -15.39 70.46 4.84
CA PRO A 6 -14.29 69.70 5.52
C PRO A 6 -14.16 70.12 7.03
N PRO A 7 -13.04 69.92 7.81
CA PRO A 7 -11.73 70.66 7.76
C PRO A 7 -10.47 69.79 8.07
N LEU A 8 -9.20 70.04 7.67
CA LEU A 8 -8.17 71.09 7.92
C LEU A 8 -7.44 71.07 9.29
N ALA A 9 -6.15 70.66 9.29
CA ALA A 9 -4.99 71.15 10.09
C ALA A 9 -3.79 70.16 9.87
N GLY A 10 -2.50 70.49 9.75
CA GLY A 10 -1.74 71.73 9.84
C GLY A 10 -0.25 71.39 10.14
N ALA A 11 0.65 71.88 9.28
CA ALA A 11 2.06 72.28 9.49
C ALA A 11 3.12 71.35 10.16
N GLY A 12 4.31 71.26 9.53
CA GLY A 12 5.56 70.81 10.15
C GLY A 12 6.72 70.68 9.15
N ASP A 13 7.46 71.76 8.97
CA ASP A 13 8.57 71.97 8.02
C ASP A 13 9.95 71.60 8.61
N ARG A 14 10.95 71.35 7.72
CA ARG A 14 12.42 71.58 7.81
C ARG A 14 13.39 70.40 7.67
N GLY A 15 14.37 70.62 6.76
CA GLY A 15 15.77 70.17 6.86
C GLY A 15 16.25 69.25 5.73
N SER A 16 16.58 69.72 4.51
CA SER A 16 17.92 70.20 4.05
C SER A 16 19.05 69.15 4.20
N TYR A 17 19.95 68.78 3.28
CA TYR A 17 20.61 69.44 2.14
C TYR A 17 21.25 68.40 1.18
N SER A 18 21.44 68.81 -0.08
CA SER A 18 22.50 68.51 -1.10
C SER A 18 23.81 67.84 -0.65
N SER A 19 24.71 67.32 -1.50
CA SER A 19 24.76 66.74 -2.85
C SER A 19 26.22 66.27 -3.06
N SER A 20 26.43 65.28 -3.93
CA SER A 20 27.69 64.92 -4.64
C SER A 20 28.95 64.56 -3.83
N SER A 21 29.46 63.32 -4.02
CA SER A 21 30.67 63.06 -4.83
C SER A 21 31.09 61.59 -4.82
N SER A 22 31.36 61.10 -6.03
CA SER A 22 32.09 59.90 -6.47
C SER A 22 33.04 59.18 -5.50
N SER A 23 32.93 57.85 -5.46
CA SER A 23 34.10 56.96 -5.39
C SER A 23 33.78 55.57 -5.98
N SER A 24 34.72 55.11 -6.79
CA SER A 24 34.76 53.90 -7.60
C SER A 24 35.02 52.64 -6.77
N HIS A 25 34.22 51.58 -6.96
CA HIS A 25 34.67 50.22 -6.67
C HIS A 25 34.17 49.21 -7.72
N HIS A 26 35.13 48.43 -8.21
CA HIS A 26 35.02 47.34 -9.18
C HIS A 26 33.90 46.35 -8.85
N GLN A 27 32.95 46.17 -9.76
CA GLN A 27 32.10 44.99 -9.80
C GLN A 27 32.77 43.90 -10.64
N HIS A 28 33.04 42.75 -10.01
CA HIS A 28 33.38 41.51 -10.70
C HIS A 28 32.16 41.03 -11.50
N HIS A 29 32.28 41.05 -12.83
CA HIS A 29 31.34 40.37 -13.72
C HIS A 29 31.52 38.85 -13.58
N HIS A 30 30.56 38.17 -12.96
CA HIS A 30 30.42 36.72 -13.07
C HIS A 30 29.76 36.38 -14.42
N PRO A 31 30.32 35.43 -15.21
CA PRO A 31 29.65 34.94 -16.41
C PRO A 31 28.43 34.08 -16.03
N PRO A 32 27.38 34.03 -16.89
CA PRO A 32 26.20 33.22 -16.64
C PRO A 32 26.55 31.71 -16.63
N PRO A 33 25.83 30.89 -15.84
CA PRO A 33 26.10 29.46 -15.77
C PRO A 33 25.82 28.75 -17.11
N PRO A 34 26.60 27.72 -17.47
CA PRO A 34 26.41 26.98 -18.72
C PRO A 34 25.10 26.18 -18.71
N PRO A 35 24.50 25.92 -19.89
CA PRO A 35 23.29 25.12 -19.99
C PRO A 35 23.54 23.67 -19.55
N PRO A 36 22.51 22.99 -18.98
CA PRO A 36 22.66 21.62 -18.49
C PRO A 36 23.03 20.66 -19.64
N PRO A 37 23.86 19.63 -19.36
CA PRO A 37 24.33 18.72 -20.38
C PRO A 37 23.17 17.90 -20.96
N LYS A 38 23.09 17.86 -22.30
CA LYS A 38 22.17 17.00 -23.04
C LYS A 38 22.57 15.54 -22.82
N ILE A 39 21.82 14.82 -21.99
CA ILE A 39 21.98 13.38 -21.83
C ILE A 39 21.58 12.72 -23.14
N LEU A 40 22.58 12.26 -23.91
CA LEU A 40 22.39 11.34 -25.03
C LEU A 40 21.96 9.99 -24.44
N LEU A 41 20.66 9.69 -24.49
CA LEU A 41 20.12 8.40 -24.13
C LEU A 41 20.57 7.37 -25.17
N ALA A 42 21.68 6.68 -24.89
CA ALA A 42 22.12 5.54 -25.68
C ALA A 42 21.06 4.43 -25.53
N LYS A 43 20.43 4.09 -26.65
CA LYS A 43 19.46 3.00 -26.78
C LYS A 43 20.18 1.67 -26.48
N PRO A 44 19.66 0.81 -25.59
CA PRO A 44 20.25 -0.52 -25.39
C PRO A 44 20.10 -1.38 -26.66
N PRO A 45 21.04 -2.30 -26.94
CA PRO A 45 21.01 -3.11 -28.15
C PRO A 45 19.85 -4.12 -28.08
N LEU A 46 18.98 -4.10 -29.10
CA LEU A 46 17.95 -5.10 -29.32
C LEU A 46 18.61 -6.44 -29.70
N PRO A 47 18.11 -7.59 -29.23
CA PRO A 47 18.62 -8.89 -29.64
C PRO A 47 18.36 -9.15 -31.13
N HIS A 48 19.32 -9.79 -31.78
CA HIS A 48 19.29 -10.19 -33.18
C HIS A 48 18.03 -11.00 -33.50
N ALA A 49 17.25 -10.54 -34.49
CA ALA A 49 16.20 -11.33 -35.11
C ALA A 49 16.82 -12.47 -35.91
N SER A 50 16.51 -13.71 -35.55
CA SER A 50 16.78 -14.89 -36.35
C SER A 50 15.93 -14.84 -37.62
N SER A 51 16.61 -14.86 -38.76
CA SER A 51 16.02 -14.93 -40.10
C SER A 51 15.83 -16.38 -40.55
N SER A 52 14.58 -16.75 -40.85
CA SER A 52 14.23 -17.84 -41.78
C SER A 52 12.79 -17.56 -42.24
N GLY A 53 12.59 -16.95 -43.41
CA GLY A 53 12.26 -17.62 -44.69
C GLY A 53 10.75 -17.86 -44.75
N ALA A 54 9.96 -17.00 -45.41
CA ALA A 54 9.43 -17.15 -46.79
C ALA A 54 8.65 -18.47 -46.95
N ASP A 55 7.34 -18.49 -47.21
CA ASP A 55 6.66 -18.07 -48.46
C ASP A 55 5.24 -17.51 -48.16
N ASP A 56 4.84 -16.34 -48.65
CA ASP A 56 4.17 -16.03 -49.95
C ASP A 56 2.82 -16.76 -50.19
N ASP A 57 1.70 -16.02 -50.07
CA ASP A 57 0.73 -15.82 -51.17
C ASP A 57 -0.43 -14.85 -50.75
N GLY A 58 -0.91 -14.04 -51.71
CA GLY A 58 -2.29 -13.55 -51.75
C GLY A 58 -2.59 -12.09 -51.35
N GLY A 59 -2.53 -11.18 -52.33
CA GLY A 59 -2.81 -9.75 -52.17
C GLY A 59 -4.28 -9.32 -51.99
N GLY A 60 -4.46 -8.07 -51.52
CA GLY A 60 -5.77 -7.41 -51.41
C GLY A 60 -5.68 -6.03 -50.77
N THR A 61 -5.88 -5.00 -51.57
CA THR A 61 -5.76 -3.54 -51.35
C THR A 61 -6.57 -2.92 -50.20
N GLY A 62 -5.97 -1.93 -49.53
CA GLY A 62 -6.62 -0.66 -49.18
C GLY A 62 -7.08 -0.47 -47.73
N GLY A 63 -6.32 0.29 -46.94
CA GLY A 63 -6.79 0.82 -45.65
C GLY A 63 -5.67 1.39 -44.79
N ALA A 64 -5.31 2.65 -45.04
CA ALA A 64 -4.36 3.40 -44.22
C ALA A 64 -4.84 3.51 -42.77
N GLY A 65 -4.11 2.87 -41.86
CA GLY A 65 -4.27 2.99 -40.42
C GLY A 65 -2.95 2.65 -39.77
N ALA A 66 -2.04 3.62 -39.72
CA ALA A 66 -0.76 3.49 -39.04
C ALA A 66 -1.02 3.24 -37.54
N ARG A 67 -1.12 1.96 -37.16
CA ARG A 67 -0.95 1.51 -35.79
C ARG A 67 0.51 1.81 -35.44
N ALA A 68 0.73 2.99 -34.87
CA ALA A 68 1.91 3.28 -34.08
C ALA A 68 2.11 2.09 -33.14
N ARG A 69 3.22 1.38 -33.30
CA ARG A 69 3.66 0.34 -32.38
C ARG A 69 3.84 1.00 -31.02
N GLN A 70 2.79 0.98 -30.21
CA GLN A 70 2.89 1.27 -28.80
C GLN A 70 3.93 0.31 -28.23
N ALA A 71 4.99 0.87 -27.63
CA ALA A 71 5.81 0.11 -26.70
C ALA A 71 4.86 -0.58 -25.70
N PRO A 72 5.17 -1.81 -25.25
CA PRO A 72 4.29 -2.51 -24.33
C PRO A 72 4.04 -1.60 -23.13
N GLN A 73 2.79 -1.20 -22.94
CA GLN A 73 2.37 -0.61 -21.68
C GLN A 73 2.79 -1.60 -20.59
N GLN A 74 3.36 -1.13 -19.48
CA GLN A 74 3.61 -1.98 -18.32
C GLN A 74 2.26 -2.59 -17.93
N GLY A 75 2.00 -3.82 -18.40
CA GLY A 75 0.79 -4.55 -18.08
C GLY A 75 0.72 -4.74 -16.58
N SER A 76 -0.49 -4.83 -16.04
CA SER A 76 -0.69 -5.14 -14.62
C SER A 76 0.12 -6.39 -14.26
N LEU A 77 1.08 -6.22 -13.34
CA LEU A 77 1.78 -7.33 -12.72
C LEU A 77 0.88 -7.83 -11.60
N SER A 78 0.19 -8.93 -11.85
CA SER A 78 -0.65 -9.64 -10.89
C SER A 78 0.17 -10.79 -10.30
N LEU A 79 0.37 -10.77 -8.98
CA LEU A 79 0.99 -11.85 -8.22
C LEU A 79 0.00 -12.99 -8.01
N VAL A 80 -1.24 -12.68 -7.63
CA VAL A 80 -2.34 -13.64 -7.57
C VAL A 80 -3.42 -13.18 -8.54
N SER A 81 -3.80 -14.03 -9.48
CA SER A 81 -4.79 -13.70 -10.52
C SER A 81 -6.23 -13.79 -10.01
N ASP A 82 -7.17 -13.39 -10.87
CA ASP A 82 -8.62 -13.60 -10.73
C ASP A 82 -9.01 -15.08 -10.57
N SER A 83 -8.24 -15.99 -11.16
CA SER A 83 -8.39 -17.43 -10.98
C SER A 83 -7.82 -17.97 -9.66
N TRP A 84 -7.34 -17.10 -8.76
CA TRP A 84 -6.77 -17.47 -7.46
C TRP A 84 -5.45 -18.28 -7.52
N GLU A 85 -4.70 -18.06 -8.60
CA GLU A 85 -3.42 -18.72 -8.87
C GLU A 85 -2.26 -17.72 -8.81
N VAL A 86 -1.10 -18.18 -8.35
CA VAL A 86 0.10 -17.35 -8.24
C VAL A 86 0.89 -17.33 -9.55
N HIS A 87 1.31 -16.15 -10.01
CA HIS A 87 2.10 -15.97 -11.23
C HIS A 87 3.42 -15.28 -10.92
N THR A 88 4.54 -15.99 -11.03
CA THR A 88 5.87 -15.43 -10.73
C THR A 88 6.66 -15.08 -11.99
N ASP A 89 6.41 -15.76 -13.11
CA ASP A 89 7.21 -15.64 -14.34
C ASP A 89 7.25 -14.22 -14.91
N LYS A 90 6.12 -13.49 -14.84
CA LYS A 90 6.02 -12.11 -15.32
C LYS A 90 6.67 -11.10 -14.38
N ILE A 91 6.83 -11.45 -13.10
CA ILE A 91 7.35 -10.55 -12.06
C ILE A 91 8.87 -10.69 -11.95
N LEU A 92 9.38 -11.91 -12.08
CA LEU A 92 10.80 -12.25 -11.88
C LEU A 92 11.79 -11.34 -12.65
N PRO A 93 11.52 -10.88 -13.89
CA PRO A 93 12.41 -9.96 -14.60
C PRO A 93 12.60 -8.58 -13.95
N TYR A 94 11.67 -8.16 -13.08
CA TYR A 94 11.72 -6.87 -12.38
C TYR A 94 12.41 -6.96 -11.00
N LEU A 95 12.70 -8.18 -10.55
CA LEU A 95 13.37 -8.47 -9.29
C LEU A 95 14.86 -8.73 -9.50
N THR A 96 15.64 -8.38 -8.49
CA THR A 96 17.10 -8.44 -8.45
C THR A 96 17.58 -9.37 -7.33
N GLU A 97 18.89 -9.56 -7.21
CA GLU A 97 19.49 -10.24 -6.04
C GLU A 97 19.73 -9.28 -4.86
N ASN A 98 19.05 -8.13 -4.86
CA ASN A 98 19.08 -7.19 -3.74
C ASN A 98 18.45 -7.83 -2.50
N ASN A 99 19.13 -7.67 -1.37
CA ASN A 99 18.65 -8.16 -0.08
C ASN A 99 18.17 -7.03 0.85
N ASP A 100 18.40 -5.78 0.45
CA ASP A 100 17.93 -4.59 1.17
C ASP A 100 16.65 -4.07 0.51
N PHE A 101 15.54 -4.71 0.83
CA PHE A 101 14.22 -4.36 0.32
C PHE A 101 13.18 -4.44 1.43
N MET A 102 12.05 -3.77 1.21
CA MET A 102 10.89 -3.80 2.10
C MET A 102 9.66 -4.24 1.31
N VAL A 103 8.80 -5.04 1.93
CA VAL A 103 7.53 -5.48 1.39
C VAL A 103 6.39 -4.86 2.19
N ILE A 104 5.53 -4.11 1.52
CA ILE A 104 4.36 -3.47 2.10
C ILE A 104 3.11 -4.01 1.41
N GLY A 105 2.23 -4.62 2.18
CA GLY A 105 0.92 -5.05 1.71
C GLY A 105 -0.20 -4.15 2.22
N VAL A 106 -1.31 -4.10 1.50
CA VAL A 106 -2.53 -3.44 1.94
C VAL A 106 -3.73 -4.37 1.88
N ILE A 107 -4.58 -4.33 2.91
CA ILE A 107 -5.85 -5.05 3.00
C ILE A 107 -6.94 -4.12 3.55
N GLY A 108 -8.19 -4.33 3.11
CA GLY A 108 -9.31 -3.48 3.53
C GLY A 108 -10.52 -3.55 2.60
N PRO A 109 -11.67 -3.02 3.04
CA PRO A 109 -12.93 -3.12 2.30
C PRO A 109 -12.95 -2.27 1.01
N PRO A 110 -14.03 -2.34 0.20
CA PRO A 110 -14.17 -1.50 -1.00
C PRO A 110 -14.16 -0.01 -0.66
N GLY A 111 -13.60 0.82 -1.54
CA GLY A 111 -13.73 2.28 -1.44
C GLY A 111 -12.88 2.98 -0.37
N VAL A 112 -12.15 2.24 0.48
CA VAL A 112 -11.31 2.85 1.54
C VAL A 112 -10.03 3.53 1.03
N GLY A 113 -9.71 3.39 -0.26
CA GLY A 113 -8.57 4.07 -0.89
C GLY A 113 -7.25 3.29 -0.88
N LYS A 114 -7.27 1.96 -0.78
CA LYS A 114 -6.08 1.08 -0.81
C LYS A 114 -5.11 1.42 -1.94
N SER A 115 -5.56 1.31 -3.19
CA SER A 115 -4.74 1.58 -4.37
C SER A 115 -4.24 3.04 -4.41
N THR A 116 -4.99 3.99 -3.84
CA THR A 116 -4.54 5.39 -3.68
C THR A 116 -3.35 5.49 -2.72
N ILE A 117 -3.41 4.81 -1.57
CA ILE A 117 -2.31 4.75 -0.60
C ILE A 117 -1.09 4.07 -1.24
N MET A 118 -1.29 2.96 -1.95
CA MET A 118 -0.20 2.25 -2.62
C MET A 118 0.45 3.08 -3.73
N ASN A 119 -0.30 3.91 -4.45
CA ASN A 119 0.26 4.84 -5.43
C ASN A 119 1.09 5.94 -4.77
N GLU A 120 0.67 6.48 -3.62
CA GLU A 120 1.50 7.43 -2.86
C GLU A 120 2.81 6.78 -2.40
N LEU A 121 2.74 5.57 -1.84
CA LEU A 121 3.92 4.80 -1.43
C LEU A 121 4.85 4.45 -2.58
N TYR A 122 4.30 4.27 -3.78
CA TYR A 122 5.10 4.08 -4.99
C TYR A 122 5.87 5.36 -5.40
N GLY A 123 5.42 6.53 -4.93
CA GLY A 123 5.92 7.83 -5.38
C GLY A 123 5.26 8.30 -6.68
N TYR A 124 3.99 7.91 -6.92
CA TYR A 124 3.25 8.39 -8.08
C TYR A 124 2.89 9.87 -7.93
N ASP A 125 3.37 10.67 -8.88
CA ASP A 125 3.03 12.08 -8.99
C ASP A 125 1.96 12.31 -10.07
N ALA A 126 0.75 12.65 -9.62
CA ALA A 126 -0.37 12.97 -10.51
C ALA A 126 -0.19 14.28 -11.30
N SER A 127 0.80 15.11 -10.98
CA SER A 127 1.09 16.35 -11.70
C SER A 127 1.78 16.12 -13.04
N SER A 128 2.39 14.95 -13.22
CA SER A 128 3.13 14.57 -14.42
C SER A 128 2.17 14.15 -15.56
N PRO A 129 2.07 14.92 -16.66
CA PRO A 129 1.09 14.66 -17.71
C PRO A 129 1.33 13.31 -18.42
N GLY A 130 0.28 12.53 -18.63
CA GLY A 130 0.31 11.30 -19.45
C GLY A 130 0.76 10.02 -18.73
N MET A 131 1.13 10.11 -17.45
CA MET A 131 1.39 8.96 -16.60
C MET A 131 0.07 8.46 -15.99
N LEU A 132 -0.23 7.17 -16.12
CA LEU A 132 -1.31 6.53 -15.37
C LEU A 132 -0.78 6.06 -14.01
N PRO A 133 -1.63 5.99 -12.98
CA PRO A 133 -1.22 5.45 -11.69
C PRO A 133 -0.81 3.96 -11.82
N PRO A 134 0.29 3.53 -11.17
CA PRO A 134 0.76 2.15 -11.20
C PRO A 134 -0.29 1.13 -10.75
N PHE A 135 -1.06 1.47 -9.71
CA PHE A 135 -2.24 0.75 -9.27
C PHE A 135 -3.50 1.47 -9.75
N PRO A 136 -4.36 0.83 -10.56
CA PRO A 136 -5.61 1.43 -10.99
C PRO A 136 -6.46 1.89 -9.80
N THR A 137 -7.01 3.10 -9.87
CA THR A 137 -7.94 3.63 -8.86
C THR A 137 -9.34 3.70 -9.45
N GLN A 138 -10.37 3.59 -8.61
CA GLN A 138 -11.76 3.61 -9.07
C GLN A 138 -12.08 4.94 -9.75
N THR A 139 -12.47 4.85 -11.03
CA THR A 139 -13.06 5.97 -11.78
C THR A 139 -14.49 6.23 -11.30
N GLU A 140 -15.04 7.39 -11.63
CA GLU A 140 -16.44 7.71 -11.33
C GLU A 140 -17.40 6.70 -11.98
N GLU A 141 -17.09 6.20 -13.18
CA GLU A 141 -17.86 5.14 -13.83
C GLU A 141 -17.86 3.84 -13.01
N ILE A 142 -16.69 3.38 -12.55
CA ILE A 142 -16.57 2.16 -11.74
C ILE A 142 -17.36 2.30 -10.43
N LYS A 143 -17.32 3.47 -9.80
CA LYS A 143 -18.10 3.77 -8.59
C LYS A 143 -19.60 3.72 -8.84
N LEU A 144 -20.07 4.35 -9.92
CA LEU A 144 -21.49 4.34 -10.30
C LEU A 144 -21.99 2.94 -10.63
N MET A 145 -21.13 2.11 -11.23
CA MET A 145 -21.41 0.70 -11.51
C MET A 145 -21.29 -0.22 -10.28
N GLY A 146 -20.83 0.30 -9.15
CA GLY A 146 -20.61 -0.49 -7.94
C GLY A 146 -19.58 -1.61 -8.11
N LYS A 147 -18.59 -1.43 -8.99
CA LYS A 147 -17.58 -2.46 -9.31
C LYS A 147 -16.29 -2.28 -8.50
N HIS A 148 -15.60 -3.40 -8.27
CA HIS A 148 -14.23 -3.38 -7.81
C HIS A 148 -13.27 -3.03 -8.96
N CYS A 149 -12.07 -2.60 -8.60
CA CYS A 149 -11.02 -2.24 -9.56
C CYS A 149 -9.86 -3.25 -9.54
N THR A 150 -9.48 -3.70 -8.34
CA THR A 150 -8.39 -4.66 -8.11
C THR A 150 -8.98 -6.06 -7.92
N THR A 151 -8.43 -7.05 -8.62
CA THR A 151 -8.81 -8.47 -8.53
C THR A 151 -7.56 -9.29 -8.21
N GLY A 152 -7.63 -10.18 -7.22
CA GLY A 152 -6.47 -10.91 -6.71
C GLY A 152 -5.48 -10.01 -5.94
N ILE A 153 -4.19 -10.14 -6.25
CA ILE A 153 -3.11 -9.33 -5.66
C ILE A 153 -2.25 -8.76 -6.79
N ASP A 154 -2.20 -7.45 -6.90
CA ASP A 154 -1.29 -6.72 -7.79
C ASP A 154 0.03 -6.40 -7.08
N ILE A 155 1.13 -6.46 -7.81
CA ILE A 155 2.47 -6.16 -7.31
C ILE A 155 3.13 -5.03 -8.09
N ARG A 156 3.79 -4.10 -7.41
CA ARG A 156 4.67 -3.10 -8.04
C ARG A 156 5.96 -2.99 -7.24
N ILE A 157 7.03 -2.56 -7.90
CA ILE A 157 8.33 -2.32 -7.27
C ILE A 157 8.67 -0.86 -7.51
N SER A 158 8.84 -0.08 -6.44
CA SER A 158 9.18 1.35 -6.54
C SER A 158 10.63 1.56 -6.97
N ASN A 159 10.98 2.81 -7.27
CA ASN A 159 12.37 3.18 -7.59
C ASN A 159 13.32 2.94 -6.40
N GLU A 160 12.80 3.00 -5.17
CA GLU A 160 13.52 2.75 -3.92
C GLU A 160 13.51 1.26 -3.52
N ARG A 161 13.20 0.36 -4.47
CA ARG A 161 13.15 -1.11 -4.27
C ARG A 161 12.16 -1.56 -3.19
N VAL A 162 11.13 -0.77 -2.93
CA VAL A 162 10.00 -1.19 -2.08
C VAL A 162 9.04 -2.03 -2.92
N ILE A 163 8.77 -3.25 -2.47
CA ILE A 163 7.78 -4.15 -3.06
C ILE A 163 6.41 -3.83 -2.45
N LEU A 164 5.45 -3.51 -3.30
CA LEU A 164 4.12 -3.05 -2.95
C LEU A 164 3.08 -4.08 -3.41
N LEU A 165 2.24 -4.55 -2.49
CA LEU A 165 1.16 -5.51 -2.75
C LEU A 165 -0.21 -4.86 -2.52
N ASP A 166 -0.96 -4.62 -3.60
CA ASP A 166 -2.35 -4.13 -3.54
C ASP A 166 -3.33 -5.28 -3.72
N THR A 167 -4.22 -5.48 -2.75
CA THR A 167 -5.18 -6.59 -2.78
C THR A 167 -6.56 -6.16 -3.23
N GLN A 168 -7.28 -7.10 -3.84
CA GLN A 168 -8.72 -6.98 -4.00
C GLN A 168 -9.40 -6.65 -2.66
N PRO A 169 -10.52 -5.90 -2.67
CA PRO A 169 -11.22 -5.59 -1.44
C PRO A 169 -11.80 -6.83 -0.76
N VAL A 170 -11.57 -6.96 0.54
CA VAL A 170 -12.29 -7.91 1.41
C VAL A 170 -13.71 -7.42 1.66
N TYR A 171 -14.64 -8.31 2.01
CA TYR A 171 -16.05 -7.96 2.25
C TYR A 171 -16.72 -7.23 1.07
N SER A 172 -16.31 -7.52 -0.17
CA SER A 172 -16.76 -6.81 -1.36
C SER A 172 -17.97 -7.47 -2.03
N PRO A 173 -19.15 -6.83 -2.05
CA PRO A 173 -20.31 -7.39 -2.77
C PRO A 173 -20.02 -7.58 -4.26
N SER A 174 -19.24 -6.69 -4.87
CA SER A 174 -18.90 -6.78 -6.29
C SER A 174 -17.98 -7.96 -6.62
N VAL A 175 -17.08 -8.35 -5.70
CA VAL A 175 -16.24 -9.54 -5.89
C VAL A 175 -17.10 -10.79 -5.73
N LEU A 176 -17.96 -10.82 -4.72
CA LEU A 176 -18.92 -11.91 -4.49
C LEU A 176 -19.84 -12.12 -5.72
N ILE A 177 -20.40 -11.06 -6.29
CA ILE A 177 -21.27 -11.13 -7.47
C ILE A 177 -20.51 -11.71 -8.67
N ASP A 178 -19.28 -11.26 -8.93
CA ASP A 178 -18.50 -11.72 -10.08
C ASP A 178 -18.08 -13.21 -9.96
N MET A 179 -17.91 -13.72 -8.74
CA MET A 179 -17.56 -15.12 -8.49
C MET A 179 -18.78 -16.05 -8.28
N MET A 180 -20.00 -15.53 -8.15
CA MET A 180 -21.18 -16.34 -7.87
C MET A 180 -21.75 -16.96 -9.15
N ARG A 181 -21.79 -18.28 -9.21
CA ARG A 181 -22.51 -19.02 -10.26
C ARG A 181 -24.02 -18.90 -10.07
N PRO A 182 -24.84 -19.15 -11.12
CA PRO A 182 -26.30 -19.13 -11.01
C PRO A 182 -26.89 -20.08 -9.96
N ASP A 183 -26.15 -21.13 -9.57
CA ASP A 183 -26.54 -22.08 -8.53
C ASP A 183 -26.09 -21.67 -7.11
N GLY A 184 -25.52 -20.46 -6.96
CA GLY A 184 -24.98 -19.95 -5.70
C GLY A 184 -23.60 -20.50 -5.32
N SER A 185 -22.99 -21.35 -6.15
CA SER A 185 -21.63 -21.86 -5.91
C SER A 185 -20.55 -20.87 -6.35
N SER A 186 -19.35 -20.99 -5.78
CA SER A 186 -18.19 -20.18 -6.16
C SER A 186 -17.56 -20.65 -7.46
N THR A 187 -17.30 -19.74 -8.40
CA THR A 187 -16.48 -20.01 -9.60
C THR A 187 -15.03 -20.37 -9.27
N ILE A 188 -14.53 -19.88 -8.13
CA ILE A 188 -13.14 -20.01 -7.67
C ILE A 188 -13.01 -21.18 -6.68
N PRO A 189 -12.07 -22.12 -6.90
CA PRO A 189 -11.79 -23.20 -5.96
C PRO A 189 -10.88 -22.72 -4.81
N VAL A 190 -11.46 -22.25 -3.71
CA VAL A 190 -10.72 -21.63 -2.59
C VAL A 190 -9.94 -22.63 -1.72
N LEU A 191 -10.47 -23.85 -1.53
CA LEU A 191 -9.87 -24.91 -0.71
C LEU A 191 -9.66 -26.19 -1.53
N ASN A 192 -8.47 -26.38 -2.12
CA ASN A 192 -8.08 -27.62 -2.83
C ASN A 192 -9.11 -28.19 -3.83
N GLY A 193 -9.98 -27.34 -4.40
CA GLY A 193 -11.01 -27.78 -5.35
C GLY A 193 -12.35 -28.17 -4.74
N ASP A 194 -12.53 -28.08 -3.41
CA ASP A 194 -13.81 -28.37 -2.77
C ASP A 194 -14.87 -27.35 -3.19
N PRO A 195 -16.07 -27.78 -3.63
CA PRO A 195 -17.12 -26.87 -4.05
C PRO A 195 -17.74 -26.19 -2.83
N LEU A 196 -17.62 -24.86 -2.77
CA LEU A 196 -18.19 -24.02 -1.72
C LEU A 196 -19.31 -23.13 -2.28
N SER A 197 -20.20 -22.67 -1.40
CA SER A 197 -21.08 -21.54 -1.74
C SER A 197 -20.24 -20.29 -1.98
N ALA A 198 -20.73 -19.38 -2.81
CA ALA A 198 -20.03 -18.14 -3.13
C ALA A 198 -19.77 -17.30 -1.86
N ASP A 199 -20.74 -17.23 -0.94
CA ASP A 199 -20.59 -16.48 0.32
C ASP A 199 -19.46 -17.01 1.21
N LEU A 200 -19.41 -18.34 1.40
CA LEU A 200 -18.38 -18.98 2.22
C LEU A 200 -17.01 -18.91 1.56
N ALA A 201 -16.96 -19.10 0.23
CA ALA A 201 -15.73 -18.94 -0.53
C ALA A 201 -15.18 -17.52 -0.40
N HIS A 202 -16.04 -16.51 -0.53
CA HIS A 202 -15.67 -15.11 -0.40
C HIS A 202 -15.15 -14.75 1.01
N GLU A 203 -15.75 -15.31 2.07
CA GLU A 203 -15.26 -15.16 3.44
C GLU A 203 -13.84 -15.75 3.59
N LEU A 204 -13.64 -16.99 3.11
CA LEU A 204 -12.34 -17.66 3.19
C LEU A 204 -11.27 -16.98 2.34
N MET A 205 -11.64 -16.39 1.20
CA MET A 205 -10.70 -15.62 0.37
C MET A 205 -10.13 -14.42 1.15
N GLY A 206 -10.96 -13.71 1.92
CA GLY A 206 -10.49 -12.61 2.77
C GLY A 206 -9.48 -13.08 3.82
N ILE A 207 -9.75 -14.23 4.46
CA ILE A 207 -8.84 -14.86 5.42
C ILE A 207 -7.53 -15.28 4.76
N GLN A 208 -7.59 -15.95 3.60
CA GLN A 208 -6.39 -16.40 2.88
C GLN A 208 -5.50 -15.22 2.46
N LEU A 209 -6.10 -14.11 1.98
CA LEU A 209 -5.35 -12.89 1.71
C LEU A 209 -4.67 -12.35 2.96
N GLY A 210 -5.40 -12.24 4.07
CA GLY A 210 -4.85 -11.76 5.34
C GLY A 210 -3.70 -12.62 5.86
N VAL A 211 -3.87 -13.93 5.87
CA VAL A 211 -2.84 -14.90 6.29
C VAL A 211 -1.62 -14.82 5.37
N PHE A 212 -1.83 -14.75 4.05
CA PHE A 212 -0.73 -14.62 3.10
C PHE A 212 0.06 -13.33 3.32
N LEU A 213 -0.61 -12.17 3.34
CA LEU A 213 0.04 -10.88 3.52
C LEU A 213 0.79 -10.80 4.86
N ALA A 214 0.17 -11.26 5.95
CA ALA A 214 0.78 -11.29 7.28
C ALA A 214 2.01 -12.22 7.36
N SER A 215 2.19 -13.12 6.38
CA SER A 215 3.32 -14.04 6.32
C SER A 215 4.46 -13.53 5.42
N VAL A 216 4.17 -12.67 4.43
CA VAL A 216 5.15 -12.28 3.40
C VAL A 216 5.53 -10.80 3.40
N CYS A 217 4.78 -9.96 4.12
CA CYS A 217 5.05 -8.52 4.20
C CYS A 217 5.91 -8.19 5.42
N ASN A 218 6.70 -7.12 5.34
CA ASN A 218 7.30 -6.50 6.52
C ASN A 218 6.26 -5.64 7.25
N ILE A 219 5.47 -4.88 6.50
CA ILE A 219 4.39 -4.02 7.00
C ILE A 219 3.09 -4.39 6.29
N LEU A 220 2.03 -4.61 7.05
CA LEU A 220 0.68 -4.80 6.52
C LEU A 220 -0.21 -3.61 6.94
N LEU A 221 -0.61 -2.83 5.94
CA LEU A 221 -1.56 -1.73 6.09
C LEU A 221 -2.98 -2.31 6.16
N VAL A 222 -3.62 -2.17 7.31
CA VAL A 222 -5.01 -2.58 7.55
C VAL A 222 -5.88 -1.33 7.44
N VAL A 223 -6.50 -1.14 6.28
CA VAL A 223 -7.27 0.07 5.97
C VAL A 223 -8.75 -0.18 6.24
N SER A 224 -9.39 0.72 6.98
CA SER A 224 -10.81 0.65 7.29
C SER A 224 -11.52 1.98 7.02
N GLU A 225 -12.85 1.94 6.91
CA GLU A 225 -13.66 3.16 6.81
C GLU A 225 -14.09 3.62 8.20
N GLY A 226 -13.71 4.84 8.59
CA GLY A 226 -14.05 5.37 9.90
C GLY A 226 -13.23 4.75 11.05
N MET A 227 -13.53 5.17 12.28
CA MET A 227 -12.80 4.72 13.49
C MET A 227 -13.42 3.50 14.19
N ASN A 228 -14.62 3.09 13.78
CA ASN A 228 -15.42 2.08 14.49
C ASN A 228 -15.62 0.79 13.68
N ASP A 229 -14.86 0.60 12.62
CA ASP A 229 -14.95 -0.60 11.80
C ASP A 229 -14.20 -1.76 12.47
N LEU A 230 -14.96 -2.54 13.24
CA LEU A 230 -14.47 -3.73 13.93
C LEU A 230 -14.24 -4.91 12.99
N SER A 231 -14.84 -4.91 11.79
CA SER A 231 -14.77 -6.07 10.88
C SER A 231 -13.33 -6.37 10.47
N MET A 232 -12.54 -5.33 10.20
CA MET A 232 -11.12 -5.49 9.89
C MET A 232 -10.31 -5.95 11.11
N TRP A 233 -10.70 -5.57 12.32
CA TRP A 233 -10.01 -6.05 13.53
C TRP A 233 -10.30 -7.53 13.76
N GLU A 234 -11.56 -7.93 13.59
CA GLU A 234 -11.99 -9.33 13.67
C GLU A 234 -11.32 -10.19 12.58
N LEU A 235 -11.20 -9.66 11.35
CA LEU A 235 -10.42 -10.31 10.30
C LEU A 235 -8.98 -10.55 10.74
N MET A 236 -8.30 -9.52 11.27
CA MET A 236 -6.91 -9.67 11.67
C MET A 236 -6.75 -10.62 12.86
N LEU A 237 -7.65 -10.62 13.84
CA LEU A 237 -7.64 -11.63 14.92
C LEU A 237 -7.90 -13.04 14.39
N THR A 238 -8.74 -13.18 13.37
CA THR A 238 -8.97 -14.46 12.67
C THR A 238 -7.72 -14.90 11.91
N VAL A 239 -7.01 -13.95 11.27
CA VAL A 239 -5.72 -14.20 10.62
C VAL A 239 -4.68 -14.68 11.64
N ASP A 240 -4.59 -14.02 12.79
CA ASP A 240 -3.68 -14.40 13.89
C ASP A 240 -3.93 -15.84 14.33
N LEU A 241 -5.21 -16.19 14.53
CA LEU A 241 -5.62 -17.54 14.92
C LEU A 241 -5.30 -18.60 13.85
N LEU A 242 -5.46 -18.27 12.56
CA LEU A 242 -5.40 -19.23 11.47
C LEU A 242 -4.03 -19.33 10.79
N LYS A 243 -3.12 -18.37 11.03
CA LYS A 243 -1.74 -18.41 10.53
C LYS A 243 -0.91 -19.42 11.34
N HIS A 244 -1.20 -20.70 11.14
CA HIS A 244 -0.55 -21.82 11.82
C HIS A 244 0.21 -22.69 10.80
N ASN A 245 1.41 -23.17 11.17
CA ASN A 245 2.31 -23.93 10.29
C ASN A 245 2.69 -23.21 8.99
N ILE A 246 2.69 -21.87 9.00
CA ILE A 246 3.17 -21.06 7.88
C ILE A 246 4.49 -20.42 8.32
N PRO A 247 5.63 -20.92 7.81
CA PRO A 247 6.95 -20.52 8.26
C PRO A 247 7.35 -19.15 7.71
N ASP A 248 8.42 -18.59 8.27
CA ASP A 248 9.11 -17.44 7.71
C ASP A 248 9.55 -17.73 6.25
N PRO A 249 9.29 -16.82 5.29
CA PRO A 249 9.69 -16.98 3.88
C PRO A 249 11.17 -17.31 3.68
N SER A 250 12.05 -16.85 4.57
CA SER A 250 13.49 -17.02 4.51
C SER A 250 13.98 -18.44 4.81
N LEU A 251 13.10 -19.28 5.37
CA LEU A 251 13.41 -20.67 5.65
C LEU A 251 13.16 -21.58 4.44
N LEU A 252 12.33 -21.15 3.48
CA LEU A 252 11.87 -21.94 2.33
C LEU A 252 12.84 -21.98 1.13
N THR A 253 13.91 -21.17 1.17
CA THR A 253 14.92 -21.08 0.11
C THR A 253 15.95 -22.21 0.15
N SER A 254 16.09 -22.89 1.29
CA SER A 254 17.14 -23.87 1.60
C SER A 254 17.08 -25.22 0.86
N SER A 255 16.22 -25.38 -0.15
CA SER A 255 15.91 -26.70 -0.75
C SER A 255 16.69 -27.06 -2.03
N ALA A 256 17.74 -26.33 -2.39
CA ALA A 256 18.54 -26.58 -3.60
C ALA A 256 19.94 -27.20 -3.36
N SER A 257 20.31 -27.53 -2.12
CA SER A 257 21.53 -28.27 -1.83
C SER A 257 21.20 -29.48 -0.96
N GLN A 258 21.32 -30.66 -1.55
CA GLN A 258 21.32 -31.94 -0.83
C GLN A 258 22.35 -31.88 0.30
N ASP A 259 21.95 -32.25 1.51
CA ASP A 259 22.54 -33.41 2.16
C ASP A 259 21.62 -33.93 3.27
N LYS A 260 21.32 -35.23 3.17
CA LYS A 260 20.74 -36.00 4.26
C LYS A 260 21.81 -36.18 5.31
N GLU A 261 21.73 -35.45 6.41
CA GLU A 261 22.33 -35.91 7.66
C GLU A 261 21.34 -35.78 8.81
N ASN A 262 21.05 -36.93 9.40
CA ASN A 262 20.33 -37.09 10.65
C ASN A 262 20.88 -36.14 11.72
N LYS A 263 20.06 -35.23 12.21
CA LYS A 263 20.17 -34.74 13.58
C LYS A 263 18.79 -34.70 14.22
N ASN A 264 18.60 -35.58 15.19
CA ASN A 264 17.76 -35.29 16.34
C ASN A 264 18.31 -34.01 16.95
N ASP A 265 17.59 -32.91 16.83
CA ASP A 265 17.76 -31.75 17.69
C ASP A 265 16.38 -31.22 18.03
N ASP A 266 16.22 -30.94 19.31
CA ASP A 266 14.99 -30.48 19.95
C ASP A 266 14.31 -29.37 19.15
N GLN A 267 12.98 -29.46 19.07
CA GLN A 267 12.06 -28.40 18.65
C GLN A 267 12.28 -27.15 19.49
N SER A 268 13.31 -26.38 19.17
CA SER A 268 13.55 -25.05 19.69
C SER A 268 12.88 -24.07 18.72
N GLY A 269 11.70 -23.61 19.15
CA GLY A 269 10.87 -22.53 18.58
C GLY A 269 11.22 -22.06 17.16
N SER A 270 10.57 -22.66 16.17
CA SER A 270 10.32 -21.99 14.88
C SER A 270 9.56 -20.70 15.19
N GLU A 271 10.25 -19.56 15.25
CA GLU A 271 9.57 -18.27 15.40
C GLU A 271 8.69 -18.05 14.17
N ASP A 272 7.38 -18.15 14.36
CA ASP A 272 6.42 -17.85 13.30
C ASP A 272 6.51 -16.36 12.98
N TYR A 273 7.17 -16.04 11.87
CA TYR A 273 7.26 -14.67 11.36
C TYR A 273 5.86 -14.10 11.11
N ILE A 274 5.60 -12.88 11.57
CA ILE A 274 4.35 -12.17 11.31
C ILE A 274 4.63 -10.69 11.06
N SER A 275 3.98 -10.12 10.04
CA SER A 275 4.12 -8.71 9.66
C SER A 275 3.75 -7.77 10.80
N ASP A 276 4.40 -6.60 10.85
CA ASP A 276 3.94 -5.52 11.72
C ASP A 276 2.69 -4.88 11.10
N LEU A 277 1.65 -4.65 11.92
CA LEU A 277 0.41 -4.03 11.46
C LEU A 277 0.44 -2.52 11.59
N CYS A 278 -0.17 -1.86 10.62
CA CYS A 278 -0.46 -0.44 10.65
C CYS A 278 -1.92 -0.21 10.29
N PHE A 279 -2.71 0.31 11.23
CA PHE A 279 -4.11 0.59 11.03
C PHE A 279 -4.29 1.97 10.40
N VAL A 280 -4.95 2.03 9.25
CA VAL A 280 -5.24 3.27 8.55
C VAL A 280 -6.76 3.48 8.53
N HIS A 281 -7.25 4.41 9.34
CA HIS A 281 -8.66 4.77 9.38
C HIS A 281 -8.90 5.88 8.35
N ALA A 282 -9.53 5.52 7.24
CA ALA A 282 -9.77 6.41 6.13
C ALA A 282 -11.17 7.04 6.16
N ARG A 283 -11.35 8.08 5.33
CA ARG A 283 -12.62 8.78 5.10
C ARG A 283 -13.19 9.48 6.34
N LEU A 284 -12.31 9.94 7.22
CA LEU A 284 -12.69 10.59 8.47
C LEU A 284 -13.24 12.00 8.26
N ARG A 285 -14.19 12.39 9.10
CA ARG A 285 -14.72 13.76 9.15
C ARG A 285 -13.97 14.55 10.21
N GLU A 286 -14.07 15.87 10.17
CA GLU A 286 -13.37 16.78 11.11
C GLU A 286 -13.60 16.44 12.59
N GLN A 287 -14.83 16.09 12.95
CA GLN A 287 -15.21 15.64 14.29
C GLN A 287 -14.45 14.39 14.78
N ASP A 288 -13.93 13.56 13.88
CA ASP A 288 -13.23 12.31 14.20
C ASP A 288 -11.80 12.54 14.68
N PHE A 289 -11.21 13.72 14.40
CA PHE A 289 -9.83 14.07 14.75
C PHE A 289 -9.64 14.58 16.19
N SER A 290 -10.69 14.58 17.01
CA SER A 290 -10.55 14.98 18.43
C SER A 290 -9.61 14.04 19.20
N ALA A 291 -8.75 14.62 20.04
CA ALA A 291 -7.76 13.87 20.83
C ALA A 291 -8.38 12.79 21.73
N SER A 292 -9.60 13.03 22.23
CA SER A 292 -10.35 12.05 23.05
C SER A 292 -10.73 10.81 22.24
N ARG A 293 -11.14 10.98 20.97
CA ARG A 293 -11.48 9.86 20.08
C ARG A 293 -10.25 9.06 19.70
N LEU A 294 -9.14 9.72 19.38
CA LEU A 294 -7.87 9.03 19.10
C LEU A 294 -7.37 8.23 20.33
N THR A 295 -7.50 8.80 21.52
CA THR A 295 -7.14 8.10 22.76
C THR A 295 -8.04 6.89 23.01
N LEU A 296 -9.34 7.01 22.76
CA LEU A 296 -10.29 5.90 22.88
C LEU A 296 -9.98 4.79 21.88
N LEU A 297 -9.68 5.15 20.63
CA LEU A 297 -9.30 4.24 19.57
C LEU A 297 -8.03 3.45 19.93
N LYS A 298 -6.99 4.14 20.39
CA LYS A 298 -5.74 3.48 20.85
C LYS A 298 -6.02 2.46 21.95
N LYS A 299 -6.76 2.85 23.00
CA LYS A 299 -7.13 1.95 24.10
C LYS A 299 -7.99 0.76 23.64
N ALA A 300 -8.92 0.99 22.71
CA ALA A 300 -9.75 -0.07 22.16
C ALA A 300 -8.89 -1.07 21.38
N LEU A 301 -8.01 -0.59 20.50
CA LEU A 301 -7.13 -1.42 19.68
C LEU A 301 -6.16 -2.24 20.56
N GLU A 302 -5.50 -1.60 21.53
CA GLU A 302 -4.63 -2.29 22.50
C GLU A 302 -5.38 -3.39 23.26
N LYS A 303 -6.62 -3.13 23.67
CA LYS A 303 -7.45 -4.11 24.35
C LYS A 303 -7.87 -5.26 23.42
N HIS A 304 -8.23 -4.95 22.18
CA HIS A 304 -8.68 -5.95 21.20
C HIS A 304 -7.58 -6.92 20.78
N PHE A 305 -6.32 -6.47 20.74
CA PHE A 305 -5.17 -7.26 20.29
C PHE A 305 -4.24 -7.70 21.43
N ASN A 306 -4.67 -7.55 22.68
CA ASN A 306 -3.85 -7.82 23.87
C ASN A 306 -3.25 -9.23 23.95
N SER A 307 -3.88 -10.19 23.28
CA SER A 307 -3.57 -11.61 23.28
C SER A 307 -3.14 -12.11 21.90
N SER A 308 -3.07 -11.22 20.91
CA SER A 308 -2.68 -11.58 19.56
C SER A 308 -1.16 -11.57 19.38
N CYS A 309 -0.63 -12.29 18.39
CA CYS A 309 0.79 -12.22 18.06
C CYS A 309 1.18 -10.89 17.37
N PHE A 310 0.21 -10.08 16.94
CA PHE A 310 0.47 -8.74 16.41
C PHE A 310 0.87 -7.77 17.53
N ARG A 311 2.03 -7.13 17.35
CA ARG A 311 2.59 -6.18 18.32
C ARG A 311 2.00 -4.79 18.06
N ILE A 312 0.84 -4.51 18.64
CA ILE A 312 0.23 -3.17 18.62
C ILE A 312 0.65 -2.41 19.89
N GLY A 313 1.11 -1.17 19.74
CA GLY A 313 1.36 -0.25 20.85
C GLY A 313 2.65 -0.50 21.62
N SER A 314 3.54 -1.37 21.12
CA SER A 314 4.86 -1.57 21.74
C SER A 314 5.78 -0.40 21.40
N SER A 315 5.77 0.61 22.25
CA SER A 315 6.84 1.59 22.36
C SER A 315 8.11 0.87 22.82
N SER A 316 8.90 0.35 21.89
CA SER A 316 10.28 -0.05 22.16
C SER A 316 11.16 1.21 22.29
N ALA A 317 10.86 2.04 23.30
CA ALA A 317 11.76 3.06 23.80
C ALA A 317 12.03 2.73 25.28
N PRO A 318 13.29 2.54 25.71
CA PRO A 318 13.58 2.30 27.12
C PRO A 318 13.12 3.52 27.92
N GLY A 319 12.31 3.26 28.95
CA GLY A 319 11.60 4.28 29.71
C GLY A 319 12.50 5.41 30.19
N GLN A 320 12.20 6.63 29.75
CA GLN A 320 12.43 7.81 30.57
C GLN A 320 11.10 8.23 31.15
N VAL A 321 10.98 8.02 32.46
CA VAL A 321 9.97 8.60 33.32
C VAL A 321 10.01 10.11 33.10
N SER A 322 9.00 10.65 32.44
CA SER A 322 8.77 12.09 32.34
C SER A 322 7.44 12.38 33.02
N ASP A 323 7.53 13.02 34.19
CA ASP A 323 6.40 13.52 34.97
C ASP A 323 5.46 14.35 34.08
N SER A 324 4.23 13.90 33.91
CA SER A 324 3.21 14.60 33.15
C SER A 324 2.59 15.71 34.00
N SER A 325 3.16 16.92 33.91
CA SER A 325 2.38 18.15 34.12
C SER A 325 1.65 18.50 32.82
N VAL A 326 0.34 18.69 32.93
CA VAL A 326 -0.61 18.84 31.83
C VAL A 326 -0.36 20.13 31.06
N SER A 327 -0.07 20.04 29.75
CA SER A 327 -0.20 21.16 28.82
C SER A 327 -1.18 20.79 27.69
N SER A 328 -2.30 21.51 27.66
CA SER A 328 -3.42 21.35 26.75
C SER A 328 -3.16 22.06 25.42
N SER A 329 -2.24 21.54 24.61
CA SER A 329 -2.04 21.95 23.21
C SER A 329 -1.21 20.88 22.49
N ALA A 330 -1.81 19.73 22.20
CA ALA A 330 -1.19 18.75 21.29
C ALA A 330 -1.25 19.33 19.86
N LYS A 331 -0.21 20.08 19.48
CA LYS A 331 0.03 20.44 18.09
C LYS A 331 0.41 19.18 17.31
N VAL A 332 0.16 19.21 15.99
CA VAL A 332 0.48 18.16 15.01
C VAL A 332 1.93 17.63 15.12
N GLU A 333 2.85 18.40 15.70
CA GLU A 333 4.25 18.03 15.91
C GLU A 333 4.47 16.91 16.94
N ASP A 334 3.62 16.74 17.95
CA ASP A 334 3.76 15.65 18.96
C ASP A 334 3.33 14.27 18.41
N LEU A 335 2.69 14.25 17.24
CA LEU A 335 2.36 13.03 16.51
C LEU A 335 3.52 12.58 15.60
N ALA A 336 4.55 13.39 15.35
CA ALA A 336 5.59 13.05 14.39
C ALA A 336 6.74 12.20 14.97
N SER A 337 6.90 12.12 16.29
CA SER A 337 8.14 11.67 16.95
C SER A 337 8.09 10.27 17.56
N SER A 338 6.94 9.58 17.56
CA SER A 338 6.80 8.22 18.09
C SER A 338 6.14 7.29 17.07
N ARG A 339 6.62 6.04 16.98
CA ARG A 339 6.05 4.97 16.14
C ARG A 339 4.53 4.95 16.30
N GLN A 340 3.80 5.22 15.22
CA GLN A 340 2.35 5.14 15.21
C GLN A 340 1.90 3.90 14.46
N ASP A 341 1.27 2.97 15.19
CA ASP A 341 0.58 1.83 14.56
C ASP A 341 -0.83 2.24 14.06
N ILE A 342 -1.19 3.52 14.16
CA ILE A 342 -2.51 4.08 13.79
C ILE A 342 -2.34 5.38 13.01
N PHE A 343 -2.93 5.45 11.81
CA PHE A 343 -3.00 6.65 10.97
C PHE A 343 -4.45 7.01 10.68
N LEU A 344 -4.69 8.31 10.59
CA LEU A 344 -6.00 8.90 10.32
C LEU A 344 -5.95 9.62 8.98
N LEU A 345 -6.78 9.24 8.02
CA LEU A 345 -6.91 9.93 6.73
C LEU A 345 -8.29 10.59 6.60
N PRO A 346 -8.35 11.91 6.33
CA PRO A 346 -9.61 12.62 6.20
C PRO A 346 -10.35 12.18 4.94
N LEU A 347 -11.64 12.42 4.88
CA LEU A 347 -12.40 12.29 3.65
C LEU A 347 -11.83 13.28 2.62
N ARG A 348 -11.60 12.81 1.39
CA ARG A 348 -11.18 13.67 0.28
C ARG A 348 -12.29 14.71 0.02
N GLY A 349 -12.08 15.93 0.51
CA GLY A 349 -12.97 17.05 0.25
C GLY A 349 -12.87 17.48 -1.22
N HIS A 350 -13.98 17.99 -1.76
CA HIS A 350 -13.99 18.64 -3.07
C HIS A 350 -13.47 20.09 -2.99
N ASP A 351 -13.42 20.67 -1.79
CA ASP A 351 -13.16 22.09 -1.60
C ASP A 351 -11.85 22.37 -0.87
N ASN A 352 -11.14 23.36 -1.42
CA ASN A 352 -9.99 24.08 -0.86
C ASN A 352 -10.36 24.85 0.42
N SER A 353 -11.00 24.19 1.39
CA SER A 353 -11.27 24.76 2.68
C SER A 353 -9.94 24.89 3.43
N THR A 354 -9.41 26.10 3.43
CA THR A 354 -8.24 26.54 4.22
C THR A 354 -8.47 26.47 5.73
N LYS A 355 -9.54 25.80 6.20
CA LYS A 355 -9.95 25.75 7.61
C LYS A 355 -9.79 24.39 8.27
N PHE A 356 -9.39 23.35 7.54
CA PHE A 356 -9.13 22.05 8.17
C PHE A 356 -7.79 22.08 8.90
N GLU A 357 -7.84 22.21 10.22
CA GLU A 357 -6.69 22.43 11.10
C GLU A 357 -5.62 21.32 11.00
N TYR A 358 -6.03 20.09 10.65
CA TYR A 358 -5.16 18.91 10.60
C TYR A 358 -4.50 18.66 9.22
N GLY A 359 -4.72 19.54 8.22
CA GLY A 359 -4.10 19.46 6.91
C GLY A 359 -4.91 18.72 5.82
N THR A 360 -4.55 18.92 4.55
CA THR A 360 -5.29 18.31 3.44
C THR A 360 -5.09 16.79 3.38
N HIS A 361 -6.02 16.07 2.74
CA HIS A 361 -5.86 14.63 2.46
C HIS A 361 -4.49 14.31 1.84
N SER A 362 -4.03 15.11 0.88
CA SER A 362 -2.73 14.90 0.23
C SER A 362 -1.56 15.07 1.20
N CYS A 363 -1.64 16.06 2.10
CA CYS A 363 -0.61 16.29 3.12
C CYS A 363 -0.51 15.10 4.09
N MET A 364 -1.65 14.68 4.65
CA MET A 364 -1.69 13.55 5.58
C MET A 364 -1.30 12.22 4.92
N LEU A 365 -1.62 12.04 3.64
CA LEU A 365 -1.20 10.88 2.87
C LEU A 365 0.33 10.88 2.64
N GLY A 366 0.92 12.05 2.36
CA GLY A 366 2.38 12.21 2.30
C GLY A 366 3.06 11.94 3.65
N MET A 367 2.46 12.39 4.76
CA MET A 367 2.96 12.06 6.11
C MET A 367 2.90 10.56 6.39
N LEU A 368 1.81 9.88 6.00
CA LEU A 368 1.72 8.42 6.09
C LEU A 368 2.87 7.78 5.30
N ARG A 369 3.08 8.17 4.04
CA ARG A 369 4.17 7.66 3.20
C ARG A 369 5.52 7.79 3.90
N ASP A 370 5.86 9.00 4.34
CA ASP A 370 7.16 9.27 4.93
C ASP A 370 7.38 8.46 6.21
N GLN A 371 6.35 8.32 7.07
CA GLN A 371 6.44 7.50 8.27
C GLN A 371 6.57 6.01 7.96
N ILE A 372 5.77 5.47 7.04
CA ILE A 372 5.82 4.06 6.63
C ILE A 372 7.19 3.71 6.02
N LEU A 373 7.71 4.53 5.11
CA LEU A 373 9.00 4.26 4.46
C LEU A 373 10.19 4.39 5.42
N SER A 374 10.06 5.21 6.46
CA SER A 374 11.07 5.33 7.54
C SER A 374 10.93 4.26 8.63
N TRP A 375 9.91 3.41 8.57
CA TRP A 375 9.61 2.44 9.62
C TRP A 375 10.73 1.37 9.68
N PRO A 376 11.36 1.14 10.84
CA PRO A 376 12.31 0.04 11.01
C PRO A 376 11.53 -1.29 11.03
N ALA A 377 11.18 -1.78 9.84
CA ALA A 377 10.29 -2.92 9.68
C ALA A 377 10.99 -4.22 10.12
N ARG A 378 10.22 -5.17 10.65
CA ARG A 378 10.75 -6.48 11.06
C ARG A 378 11.38 -7.22 9.87
N SER A 379 12.66 -7.53 10.00
CA SER A 379 13.39 -8.36 9.05
C SER A 379 12.97 -9.83 9.17
N PHE A 380 13.06 -10.56 8.06
CA PHE A 380 12.95 -12.02 8.06
C PHE A 380 14.12 -12.65 8.83
N SER A 381 13.93 -13.88 9.34
CA SER A 381 14.94 -14.56 10.17
C SER A 381 16.29 -14.75 9.47
N LYS A 382 16.29 -14.99 8.16
CA LYS A 382 17.48 -15.05 7.33
C LYS A 382 17.42 -14.00 6.22
N ASN A 383 18.60 -13.60 5.76
CA ASN A 383 18.72 -12.69 4.64
C ASN A 383 18.10 -13.33 3.38
N LEU A 384 17.24 -12.58 2.70
CA LEU A 384 16.53 -13.00 1.50
C LEU A 384 16.86 -12.03 0.39
N SER A 385 16.97 -12.52 -0.85
CA SER A 385 16.90 -11.64 -2.02
C SER A 385 15.46 -11.43 -2.47
N GLU A 386 15.18 -10.36 -3.21
CA GLU A 386 13.84 -10.12 -3.76
C GLU A 386 13.32 -11.31 -4.59
N ARG A 387 14.21 -11.95 -5.36
CA ARG A 387 13.89 -13.13 -6.18
C ARG A 387 13.59 -14.36 -5.34
N ASP A 388 14.36 -14.57 -4.29
CA ASP A 388 14.14 -15.64 -3.33
C ASP A 388 12.83 -15.43 -2.56
N TRP A 389 12.55 -14.18 -2.16
CA TRP A 389 11.29 -13.79 -1.55
C TRP A 389 10.10 -14.11 -2.46
N LEU A 390 10.16 -13.80 -3.76
CA LEU A 390 9.06 -14.12 -4.69
C LEU A 390 8.81 -15.64 -4.77
N ARG A 391 9.88 -16.44 -4.84
CA ARG A 391 9.76 -17.91 -4.87
C ARG A 391 9.20 -18.45 -3.57
N SER A 392 9.63 -17.93 -2.42
CA SER A 392 9.11 -18.30 -1.11
C SER A 392 7.64 -17.89 -0.93
N SER A 393 7.26 -16.68 -1.37
CA SER A 393 5.88 -16.20 -1.37
C SER A 393 4.95 -17.10 -2.17
N ALA A 394 5.38 -17.58 -3.35
CA ALA A 394 4.59 -18.55 -4.12
C ALA A 394 4.36 -19.87 -3.36
N LYS A 395 5.40 -20.39 -2.67
CA LYS A 395 5.26 -21.58 -1.81
C LYS A 395 4.32 -21.32 -0.63
N ILE A 396 4.42 -20.15 0.00
CA ILE A 396 3.52 -19.77 1.11
C ILE A 396 2.08 -19.68 0.62
N TRP A 397 1.82 -19.11 -0.55
CA TRP A 397 0.47 -19.08 -1.14
C TRP A 397 -0.11 -20.49 -1.27
N ASP A 398 0.67 -21.44 -1.79
CA ASP A 398 0.24 -22.83 -1.88
C ASP A 398 -0.04 -23.46 -0.51
N MET A 399 0.78 -23.15 0.50
CA MET A 399 0.56 -23.61 1.88
C MET A 399 -0.72 -23.02 2.48
N VAL A 400 -1.02 -21.75 2.21
CA VAL A 400 -2.26 -21.08 2.63
C VAL A 400 -3.48 -21.74 2.00
N LYS A 401 -3.47 -21.98 0.67
CA LYS A 401 -4.56 -22.67 -0.03
C LYS A 401 -4.81 -24.09 0.50
N LYS A 402 -3.74 -24.76 0.95
CA LYS A 402 -3.76 -26.14 1.46
C LYS A 402 -3.84 -26.22 2.99
N SER A 403 -4.05 -25.11 3.68
CA SER A 403 -3.98 -25.07 5.15
C SER A 403 -5.09 -25.93 5.77
N PRO A 404 -4.76 -26.98 6.55
CA PRO A 404 -5.76 -27.80 7.23
C PRO A 404 -6.52 -27.00 8.30
N VAL A 405 -5.88 -26.00 8.91
CA VAL A 405 -6.49 -25.16 9.95
C VAL A 405 -7.57 -24.26 9.34
N ILE A 406 -7.31 -23.68 8.16
CA ILE A 406 -8.33 -22.90 7.43
C ILE A 406 -9.46 -23.83 6.96
N ALA A 407 -9.15 -25.05 6.52
CA ALA A 407 -10.17 -26.02 6.12
C ALA A 407 -11.07 -26.44 7.31
N ASP A 408 -10.51 -26.61 8.50
CA ASP A 408 -11.29 -26.92 9.70
C ASP A 408 -12.12 -25.73 10.17
N TYR A 409 -11.61 -24.51 10.06
CA TYR A 409 -12.39 -23.29 10.27
C TYR A 409 -13.58 -23.19 9.30
N CYS A 410 -13.37 -23.51 8.01
CA CYS A 410 -14.45 -23.60 7.03
C CYS A 410 -15.56 -24.58 7.47
N LYS A 411 -15.19 -25.79 7.94
CA LYS A 411 -16.17 -26.77 8.45
C LYS A 411 -16.91 -26.25 9.68
N ALA A 412 -16.22 -25.55 10.57
CA ALA A 412 -16.83 -24.93 11.75
C ALA A 412 -17.89 -23.89 11.33
N LEU A 413 -17.57 -23.00 10.38
CA LEU A 413 -18.52 -22.02 9.82
C LEU A 413 -19.75 -22.70 9.21
N GLN A 414 -19.57 -23.78 8.44
CA GLN A 414 -20.69 -24.53 7.87
C GLN A 414 -21.57 -25.16 8.97
N SER A 415 -20.96 -25.72 10.01
CA SER A 415 -21.69 -26.34 11.12
C SER A 415 -22.47 -25.33 11.96
N SER A 416 -21.99 -24.08 12.05
CA SER A 416 -22.60 -22.99 12.83
C SER A 416 -23.99 -22.57 12.33
N GLY A 417 -24.33 -22.92 11.09
CA GLY A 417 -25.59 -22.52 10.46
C GLY A 417 -25.54 -21.21 9.69
N LEU A 418 -24.43 -20.45 9.78
CA LEU A 418 -24.26 -19.16 9.09
C LEU A 418 -24.23 -19.28 7.56
N PHE A 419 -23.80 -20.43 7.02
CA PHE A 419 -23.63 -20.67 5.58
C PHE A 419 -24.36 -21.94 5.09
N ARG A 420 -25.52 -22.27 5.67
CA ARG A 420 -26.32 -23.42 5.20
C ARG A 420 -26.88 -23.14 3.81
N LYS A 421 -26.83 -24.16 2.94
CA LYS A 421 -27.48 -24.18 1.62
C LYS A 421 -28.99 -24.13 1.74
#